data_AF-A0A2N9LUQ6-F1
#
_entry.id   AF-A0A2N9LUQ6-F1
#
_cell.length_a   1.000
_cell.length_b   1.000
_cell.length_c   1.000
_cell.angle_alpha   90.00
_cell.angle_beta   90.00
_cell.angle_gamma   90.00
#
_symmetry.space_group_name_H-M   'P 1'
#
loop_
_entity.id
_entity.type
_entity.pdbx_description
1 polymer ?
#
loop_
_entity_poly.entity_id
_entity_poly.type
_entity_poly.pdbx_seq_one_letter_code
_entity_poly.pdbx_strand_id
1 'polypeptide(L)'
;MALMLRAMLADRFKMALHRETKMSSAYALVVGKGGIKSKEVEDKGNRSTNSGRGRFSGKPASMDGLAEFLSSEMDRPVVDMTELKGAYDLTLRWTPEEVLQAKDGGKSEKETYPPLMMALQEQLGLKLEARKAPIEILVIDHIERVPTEN
;
A
#
# COMPACT_ATOMS: atom_id res chain seq x y z
N MET A 1 -3.50 -10.04 21.25
CA MET A 1 -4.41 -11.20 21.47
C MET A 1 -4.88 -11.82 20.12
N ALA A 2 -3.98 -12.09 19.17
CA ALA A 2 -4.33 -12.60 17.83
C ALA A 2 -3.96 -14.09 17.60
N LEU A 3 -3.37 -14.75 18.59
CA LEU A 3 -2.90 -16.14 18.47
C LEU A 3 -4.03 -17.17 18.60
N MET A 4 -5.03 -16.93 19.46
CA MET A 4 -6.11 -17.90 19.68
C MET A 4 -7.13 -17.95 18.53
N LEU A 5 -7.40 -16.81 17.86
CA LEU A 5 -8.30 -16.78 16.69
C LEU A 5 -7.69 -17.53 15.49
N ARG A 6 -6.37 -17.44 15.32
CA ARG A 6 -5.65 -18.13 14.23
C ARG A 6 -5.63 -19.63 14.44
N ALA A 7 -5.48 -20.09 15.69
CA ALA A 7 -5.52 -21.51 16.04
C ALA A 7 -6.90 -22.14 15.80
N MET A 8 -7.99 -21.46 16.17
CA MET A 8 -9.35 -22.00 15.98
C MET A 8 -9.80 -22.03 14.51
N LEU A 9 -9.33 -21.09 13.69
CA LEU A 9 -9.62 -21.09 12.24
C LEU A 9 -8.86 -22.20 11.51
N ALA A 10 -7.62 -22.49 11.91
CA ALA A 10 -6.83 -23.58 11.34
C ALA A 10 -7.43 -24.96 11.69
N ASP A 11 -7.82 -25.18 12.95
CA ASP A 11 -8.36 -26.48 13.39
C ASP A 11 -9.79 -26.78 12.88
N ARG A 12 -10.65 -25.76 12.71
CA ARG A 12 -12.06 -26.00 12.29
C ARG A 12 -12.30 -26.04 10.79
N PHE A 13 -11.53 -25.27 10.02
CA PHE A 13 -11.71 -25.19 8.57
C PHE A 13 -10.65 -25.99 7.81
N LYS A 14 -9.72 -26.65 8.53
CA LYS A 14 -8.50 -27.28 7.98
C LYS A 14 -7.86 -26.41 6.91
N MET A 15 -7.78 -25.10 7.19
CA MET A 15 -7.39 -24.12 6.19
C MET A 15 -5.89 -24.24 5.94
N ALA A 16 -5.52 -24.83 4.81
CA ALA A 16 -4.14 -24.89 4.35
C ALA A 16 -3.83 -23.59 3.59
N LEU A 17 -2.85 -22.85 4.09
CA LEU A 17 -2.37 -21.60 3.50
C LEU A 17 -0.88 -21.77 3.18
N HIS A 18 -0.47 -21.40 1.98
CA HIS A 18 0.93 -21.20 1.68
C HIS A 18 1.16 -19.87 0.97
N ARG A 19 2.37 -19.34 1.12
CA ARG A 19 2.83 -18.15 0.42
C ARG A 19 3.53 -18.62 -0.84
N GLU A 20 3.09 -18.13 -1.99
CA GLU A 20 3.73 -18.38 -3.27
C GLU A 20 4.23 -17.04 -3.82
N THR A 21 5.43 -17.01 -4.41
CA THR A 21 5.90 -15.86 -5.18
C THR A 21 5.60 -16.10 -6.65
N LYS A 22 4.79 -15.25 -7.27
CA LYS A 22 4.41 -15.38 -8.67
C LYS A 22 4.65 -14.10 -9.44
N MET A 23 5.17 -14.23 -10.66
CA MET A 23 5.28 -13.10 -11.59
C MET A 23 3.89 -12.74 -12.12
N SER A 24 3.33 -11.63 -11.64
CA SER A 24 2.01 -11.13 -12.05
C SER A 24 2.07 -9.67 -12.47
N SER A 25 0.98 -9.15 -13.03
CA SER A 25 0.87 -7.73 -13.34
C SER A 25 0.76 -6.94 -12.04
N ALA A 26 1.74 -6.07 -11.83
CA ALA A 26 1.86 -5.23 -10.65
C ALA A 26 2.38 -3.85 -11.06
N TYR A 27 2.32 -2.91 -10.14
CA TYR A 27 3.07 -1.67 -10.25
C TYR A 27 4.40 -1.82 -9.50
N ALA A 28 5.51 -1.48 -10.12
CA ALA A 28 6.77 -1.31 -9.42
C ALA A 28 6.88 0.13 -8.94
N LEU A 29 7.07 0.32 -7.64
CA LEU A 29 7.42 1.60 -7.05
C LEU A 29 8.92 1.81 -7.25
N VAL A 30 9.28 2.83 -8.02
CA VAL A 30 10.68 3.14 -8.37
C VAL A 30 10.98 4.60 -8.08
N VAL A 31 12.26 4.92 -7.91
CA VAL A 31 12.71 6.31 -7.81
C VAL A 31 12.61 6.97 -9.19
N GLY A 32 11.93 8.10 -9.28
CA GLY A 32 11.78 8.86 -10.51
C GLY A 32 13.07 9.58 -10.91
N LYS A 33 13.07 10.19 -12.11
CA LYS A 33 14.23 10.89 -12.70
C LYS A 33 14.77 12.06 -11.86
N GLY A 34 14.06 12.49 -10.81
CA GLY A 34 14.45 13.58 -9.90
C GLY A 34 14.97 13.12 -8.55
N GLY A 35 15.10 11.81 -8.29
CA GLY A 35 15.43 11.29 -6.97
C GLY A 35 14.28 11.43 -5.97
N ILE A 36 14.46 10.84 -4.78
CA ILE A 36 13.51 11.00 -3.68
C ILE A 36 13.56 12.44 -3.16
N LYS A 37 12.38 13.07 -3.04
CA LYS A 37 12.22 14.43 -2.53
C LYS A 37 11.98 14.48 -1.01
N SER A 38 11.71 13.33 -0.42
CA SER A 38 11.53 13.16 1.02
C SER A 38 12.86 13.11 1.76
N LYS A 39 12.84 13.62 2.99
CA LYS A 39 13.99 13.55 3.89
C LYS A 39 14.05 12.18 4.52
N GLU A 40 15.24 11.57 4.50
CA GLU A 40 15.54 10.44 5.37
C GLU A 40 15.58 10.91 6.82
N VAL A 41 15.02 10.12 7.72
CA VAL A 41 14.91 10.41 9.14
C VAL A 41 15.56 9.25 9.90
N GLU A 42 16.40 9.58 10.88
CA GLU A 42 16.97 8.56 11.77
C GLU A 42 15.84 7.84 12.52
N ASP A 43 15.73 6.54 12.32
CA ASP A 43 14.70 5.70 12.91
C ASP A 43 14.89 5.60 14.44
N LYS A 44 14.17 6.46 15.17
CA LYS A 44 14.27 6.59 16.63
C LYS A 44 12.92 6.45 17.35
N GLY A 45 11.89 5.84 16.73
CA GLY A 45 10.59 5.79 17.41
C GLY A 45 9.46 4.98 16.76
N ASN A 46 8.26 5.21 17.28
CA ASN A 46 7.02 4.54 16.89
C ASN A 46 6.59 4.99 15.50
N ARG A 47 6.55 4.06 14.53
CA ARG A 47 6.11 4.34 13.16
C ARG A 47 4.61 4.67 13.17
N SER A 48 4.29 5.93 12.90
CA SER A 48 2.90 6.39 12.76
C SER A 48 2.62 6.69 11.30
N THR A 49 1.68 5.95 10.73
CA THR A 49 1.07 6.24 9.44
C THR A 49 -0.36 6.70 9.69
N ASN A 50 -0.71 7.86 9.13
CA ASN A 50 -2.08 8.35 9.07
C ASN A 50 -2.46 8.47 7.61
N SER A 51 -3.40 7.63 7.20
CA SER A 51 -4.01 7.64 5.88
C SER A 51 -5.48 8.03 6.00
N GLY A 52 -5.92 8.86 5.06
CA GLY A 52 -7.30 9.28 4.90
C GLY A 52 -7.59 9.58 3.44
N ARG A 53 -8.85 9.89 3.14
CA ARG A 53 -9.29 10.16 1.76
C ARG A 53 -8.45 11.30 1.15
N GLY A 54 -7.60 10.96 0.17
CA GLY A 54 -6.73 11.92 -0.52
C GLY A 54 -5.48 12.35 0.24
N ARG A 55 -5.11 11.68 1.34
CA ARG A 55 -3.90 12.02 2.11
C ARG A 55 -3.24 10.79 2.74
N PHE A 56 -1.93 10.75 2.63
CA PHE A 56 -1.06 9.83 3.35
C PHE A 56 0.05 10.64 4.04
N SER A 57 0.29 10.36 5.31
CA SER A 57 1.35 10.98 6.09
C SER A 57 2.00 9.91 6.96
N GLY A 58 3.30 9.70 6.80
CA GLY A 58 4.08 8.75 7.57
C GLY A 58 5.42 9.37 7.99
N LYS A 59 5.67 9.41 9.30
CA LYS A 59 6.89 9.99 9.89
C LYS A 59 7.29 9.22 11.17
N PRO A 60 8.26 8.30 11.14
CA PRO A 60 8.93 7.73 9.95
C PRO A 60 8.08 6.68 9.21
N ALA A 61 8.23 6.60 7.88
CA ALA A 61 7.65 5.55 7.05
C ALA A 61 8.68 4.88 6.13
N SER A 62 8.54 3.57 5.89
CA SER A 62 9.36 2.80 4.95
C SER A 62 8.73 2.75 3.57
N MET A 63 9.53 2.43 2.55
CA MET A 63 9.03 2.24 1.18
C MET A 63 8.14 0.99 1.05
N ASP A 64 8.44 -0.07 1.80
CA ASP A 64 7.53 -1.24 1.92
C ASP A 64 6.14 -0.82 2.44
N GLY A 65 6.09 -0.01 3.50
CA GLY A 65 4.82 0.46 4.07
C GLY A 65 4.07 1.41 3.12
N LEU A 66 4.80 2.22 2.34
CA LEU A 66 4.20 3.02 1.28
C LEU A 66 3.65 2.14 0.16
N ALA A 67 4.37 1.09 -0.24
CA ALA A 67 3.93 0.15 -1.27
C ALA A 67 2.68 -0.65 -0.83
N GLU A 68 2.61 -1.09 0.42
CA GLU A 68 1.40 -1.71 0.98
C GLU A 68 0.22 -0.74 0.97
N PHE A 69 0.43 0.51 1.39
CA PHE A 69 -0.60 1.55 1.33
C PHE A 69 -1.10 1.78 -0.10
N LEU A 70 -0.18 1.98 -1.05
CA LEU A 70 -0.53 2.18 -2.46
C LEU A 70 -1.21 0.96 -3.07
N SER A 71 -0.86 -0.26 -2.64
CA SER A 71 -1.55 -1.49 -3.08
C SER A 71 -3.01 -1.51 -2.68
N SER A 72 -3.39 -0.84 -1.58
CA SER A 72 -4.79 -0.73 -1.15
C SER A 72 -5.58 0.34 -1.89
N GLU A 73 -4.90 1.37 -2.42
CA GLU A 73 -5.52 2.45 -3.21
C GLU A 73 -5.60 2.12 -4.71
N MET A 74 -4.85 1.11 -5.18
CA MET A 74 -4.69 0.77 -6.59
C MET A 74 -5.32 -0.59 -6.91
N ASP A 75 -5.79 -0.78 -8.15
CA ASP A 75 -6.38 -2.06 -8.60
C ASP A 75 -5.38 -3.22 -8.74
N ARG A 76 -4.09 -2.96 -8.50
CA ARG A 76 -3.01 -3.94 -8.67
C ARG A 76 -2.02 -3.82 -7.52
N PRO A 77 -1.39 -4.93 -7.11
CA PRO A 77 -0.32 -4.89 -6.12
C PRO A 77 0.80 -3.93 -6.54
N VAL A 78 1.36 -3.24 -5.56
CA VAL A 78 2.50 -2.36 -5.71
C VAL A 78 3.69 -3.02 -5.00
N VAL A 79 4.80 -3.18 -5.73
CA VAL A 79 6.03 -3.80 -5.23
C VAL A 79 7.09 -2.72 -5.08
N ASP A 80 7.73 -2.64 -3.92
CA ASP A 80 8.87 -1.75 -3.72
C ASP A 80 10.08 -2.21 -4.54
N MET A 81 10.54 -1.36 -5.46
CA MET A 81 11.76 -1.50 -6.24
C MET A 81 12.57 -0.19 -6.22
N THR A 82 12.43 0.58 -5.14
CA THR A 82 13.14 1.85 -4.96
C THR A 82 14.58 1.65 -4.49
N GLU A 83 14.90 0.46 -3.95
CA GLU A 83 16.17 0.11 -3.29
C GLU A 83 16.49 0.98 -2.05
N LEU A 84 15.50 1.73 -1.53
CA LEU A 84 15.63 2.62 -0.39
C LEU A 84 15.26 1.89 0.91
N LYS A 85 16.26 1.61 1.76
CA LYS A 85 16.08 0.88 3.04
C LYS A 85 15.88 1.79 4.26
N GLY A 86 15.95 3.10 4.06
CA GLY A 86 15.81 4.09 5.13
C GLY A 86 14.37 4.29 5.59
N ALA A 87 14.25 5.11 6.63
CA ALA A 87 12.98 5.67 7.07
C ALA A 87 12.85 7.09 6.52
N TYR A 88 11.68 7.44 6.00
CA TYR A 88 11.45 8.71 5.33
C TYR A 88 10.28 9.47 5.93
N ASP A 89 10.36 10.80 5.85
CA ASP A 89 9.22 11.69 6.03
C ASP A 89 8.41 11.72 4.73
N LEU A 90 7.36 10.89 4.68
CA LEU A 90 6.50 10.73 3.53
C LEU A 90 5.21 11.48 3.77
N THR A 91 4.98 12.55 3.02
CA THR A 91 3.70 13.27 3.00
C THR A 91 3.21 13.33 1.57
N LEU A 92 2.06 12.71 1.31
CA LEU A 92 1.43 12.63 0.00
C LEU A 92 0.00 13.14 0.10
N ARG A 93 -0.38 14.03 -0.82
CA ARG A 93 -1.73 14.56 -0.95
C ARG A 93 -2.18 14.43 -2.40
N TRP A 94 -3.34 13.84 -2.64
CA TRP A 94 -3.92 13.66 -3.97
C TRP A 94 -5.43 13.87 -3.92
N THR A 95 -6.04 14.12 -5.08
CA THR A 95 -7.49 14.12 -5.19
C THR A 95 -7.96 12.74 -5.65
N PRO A 96 -8.77 12.01 -4.85
CA PRO A 96 -9.29 10.71 -5.24
C PRO A 96 -10.16 10.81 -6.49
N GLU A 97 -10.11 9.79 -7.33
CA GLU A 97 -10.82 9.80 -8.62
C GLU A 97 -12.34 9.92 -8.47
N GLU A 98 -12.91 9.32 -7.43
CA GLU A 98 -14.33 9.45 -7.08
C GLU A 98 -14.76 10.90 -6.86
N VAL A 99 -13.87 11.73 -6.29
CA VAL A 99 -14.11 13.15 -6.05
C VAL A 99 -13.95 13.96 -7.33
N LEU A 100 -13.04 13.55 -8.22
CA LEU A 100 -12.89 14.16 -9.55
C LEU A 100 -14.11 13.89 -10.44
N GLN A 101 -14.76 12.73 -10.27
CA GLN A 101 -15.93 12.33 -11.07
C GLN A 101 -17.28 12.81 -10.48
N ALA A 102 -17.33 13.21 -9.21
CA ALA A 102 -18.52 13.76 -8.58
C ALA A 102 -18.85 15.15 -9.16
N LYS A 103 -19.89 15.23 -10.01
CA LYS A 103 -20.33 16.46 -10.70
C LYS A 103 -21.01 17.49 -9.79
N ASP A 104 -21.24 17.19 -8.50
CA ASP A 104 -22.01 18.07 -7.63
C ASP A 104 -21.08 18.90 -6.73
N GLY A 105 -21.18 20.21 -6.91
CA GLY A 105 -20.31 21.25 -6.33
C GLY A 105 -20.48 21.43 -4.83
N GLY A 106 -20.14 20.41 -4.05
CA GLY A 106 -19.90 20.53 -2.62
C GLY A 106 -18.66 21.39 -2.39
N LYS A 107 -18.86 22.67 -2.09
CA LYS A 107 -17.81 23.63 -1.73
C LYS A 107 -16.88 23.04 -0.67
N SER A 108 -15.72 22.56 -1.09
CA SER A 108 -14.54 22.45 -0.25
C SER A 108 -13.49 23.32 -0.91
N GLU A 109 -13.28 24.48 -0.31
CA GLU A 109 -12.20 25.36 -0.68
C GLU A 109 -10.85 24.63 -0.57
N LYS A 110 -10.05 24.77 -1.63
CA LYS A 110 -8.60 24.98 -1.59
C LYS A 110 -7.73 23.75 -1.29
N GLU A 111 -7.60 22.90 -2.31
CA GLU A 111 -6.34 22.57 -3.00
C GLU A 111 -6.65 21.37 -3.90
N THR A 112 -6.86 21.61 -5.20
CA THR A 112 -6.95 20.52 -6.17
C THR A 112 -5.55 19.93 -6.28
N TYR A 113 -5.35 18.74 -5.71
CA TYR A 113 -4.08 18.03 -5.85
C TYR A 113 -4.08 17.24 -7.16
N PRO A 114 -2.89 16.94 -7.70
CA PRO A 114 -2.79 16.07 -8.86
C PRO A 114 -3.38 14.68 -8.56
N PRO A 115 -3.74 13.91 -9.60
CA PRO A 115 -4.04 12.48 -9.45
C PRO A 115 -2.88 11.75 -8.77
N LEU A 116 -3.18 10.64 -8.09
CA LEU A 116 -2.24 9.91 -7.23
C LEU A 116 -0.86 9.68 -7.87
N MET A 117 -0.81 9.17 -9.10
CA MET A 117 0.45 8.89 -9.81
C MET A 117 1.29 10.15 -10.05
N MET A 118 0.64 11.26 -10.39
CA MET A 118 1.30 12.54 -10.60
C MET A 118 1.76 13.14 -9.28
N ALA A 119 0.93 13.05 -8.23
CA ALA A 119 1.28 13.49 -6.88
C ALA A 119 2.49 12.74 -6.33
N LEU A 120 2.59 11.42 -6.55
CA LEU A 120 3.77 10.62 -6.18
C LEU A 120 5.06 11.16 -6.82
N GLN A 121 5.00 11.46 -8.12
CA GLN A 121 6.16 11.96 -8.86
C GLN A 121 6.52 13.39 -8.47
N GLU A 122 5.52 14.26 -8.27
CA GLU A 122 5.75 15.66 -7.97
C GLU A 122 6.16 15.90 -6.51
N GLN A 123 5.53 15.21 -5.56
CA GLN A 123 5.73 15.45 -4.12
C GLN A 123 6.82 14.56 -3.53
N LEU A 124 6.86 13.28 -3.89
CA LEU A 124 7.83 12.32 -3.33
C LEU A 124 8.99 12.03 -4.29
N GLY A 125 8.85 12.34 -5.58
CA GLY A 125 9.85 11.96 -6.59
C GLY A 125 9.82 10.47 -6.92
N LEU A 126 8.75 9.77 -6.54
CA LEU A 126 8.56 8.33 -6.77
C LEU A 126 7.62 8.12 -7.94
N LYS A 127 7.76 6.98 -8.62
CA LYS A 127 6.96 6.63 -9.80
C LYS A 127 6.43 5.21 -9.68
N LEU A 128 5.24 5.00 -10.21
CA LEU A 128 4.66 3.68 -10.43
C LEU A 128 4.87 3.27 -11.89
N GLU A 129 5.46 2.10 -12.11
CA GLU A 129 5.64 1.52 -13.44
C GLU A 129 4.87 0.20 -13.57
N ALA A 130 3.95 0.13 -14.52
CA ALA A 130 3.22 -1.10 -14.82
C ALA A 130 4.19 -2.13 -15.41
N ARG A 131 4.49 -3.20 -14.68
CA ARG A 131 5.35 -4.28 -15.15
C ARG A 131 4.95 -5.62 -14.53
N LYS A 132 5.52 -6.70 -15.07
CA LYS A 132 5.50 -7.97 -14.35
C LYS A 132 6.53 -7.88 -13.21
N ALA A 133 6.07 -8.12 -11.99
CA ALA A 133 6.92 -8.14 -10.80
C ALA A 133 6.61 -9.41 -9.97
N PRO A 134 7.60 -9.90 -9.21
CA PRO A 134 7.36 -10.97 -8.25
C PRO A 134 6.48 -10.40 -7.13
N ILE A 135 5.26 -10.91 -7.04
CA ILE A 135 4.35 -10.58 -5.94
C ILE A 135 4.25 -11.80 -5.03
N GLU A 136 4.25 -11.55 -3.72
CA GLU A 136 3.93 -12.58 -2.74
C GLU A 136 2.41 -12.68 -2.63
N ILE A 137 1.86 -13.83 -2.97
CA ILE A 137 0.44 -14.13 -2.86
C ILE A 137 0.21 -15.14 -1.75
N LEU A 138 -0.85 -14.93 -0.98
CA LEU A 138 -1.33 -15.94 -0.03
C LEU A 138 -2.32 -16.83 -0.77
N VAL A 139 -1.93 -18.06 -1.04
CA VAL A 139 -2.78 -19.07 -1.67
C VAL A 139 -3.52 -19.83 -0.57
N ILE A 140 -4.84 -19.97 -0.72
CA ILE A 140 -5.66 -20.86 0.09
C ILE A 140 -5.76 -22.18 -0.66
N ASP A 141 -5.03 -23.21 -0.21
CA ASP A 141 -5.03 -24.54 -0.83
C ASP A 141 -6.33 -25.28 -0.60
N HIS A 142 -6.87 -25.14 0.60
CA HIS A 142 -8.05 -25.87 1.02
C HIS A 142 -8.82 -25.11 2.09
N ILE A 143 -10.15 -25.16 2.00
CA ILE A 143 -11.07 -24.73 3.03
C ILE A 143 -12.19 -25.79 3.13
N GLU A 144 -12.33 -26.45 4.28
CA GLU A 144 -13.51 -27.28 4.55
C GLU A 144 -14.71 -26.35 4.77
N ARG A 145 -15.72 -26.44 3.89
CA ARG A 145 -16.87 -25.52 3.86
C ARG A 145 -17.86 -25.71 5.02
N VAL A 146 -17.74 -26.80 5.78
CA VAL A 146 -18.60 -27.12 6.93
C VAL A 146 -17.69 -27.34 8.14
N PRO A 147 -17.79 -26.53 9.21
CA PRO A 147 -17.00 -26.74 10.41
C PRO A 147 -17.42 -28.06 11.08
N THR A 148 -16.47 -28.79 11.65
CA THR A 148 -16.74 -29.96 12.49
C THR A 148 -17.57 -29.56 13.73
N GLU A 149 -18.58 -30.37 14.07
CA GLU A 149 -19.46 -30.15 15.22
C GLU A 149 -18.70 -30.22 16.56
N ASN A 150 -19.18 -29.47 17.56
CA ASN A 150 -18.62 -29.34 18.91
C ASN A 150 -18.97 -30.51 19.82
#